data_AF-A0A212J3E8-F1
#
_entry.id   AF-A0A212J3E8-F1
#
_cell.length_a   1.000
_cell.length_b   1.000
_cell.length_c   1.000
_cell.angle_alpha   90.00
_cell.angle_beta   90.00
_cell.angle_gamma   90.00
#
_symmetry.space_group_name_H-M   'P 1'
#
loop_
_entity.id
_entity.type
_entity.pdbx_description
1 polymer ?
#
loop_
_entity_poly.entity_id
_entity_poly.type
_entity_poly.pdbx_seq_one_letter_code
_entity_poly.pdbx_strand_id
1 'polypeptide(L)'
;MKERVLALALSILLCISLSACFSDSGGTAQAPEPTVSSSIPRSSTTPPQGTENASISTSPSVDVVAPVPLLDGSSLEVHFIDVGQADSALILSDGHAMLIDGGNVADSDLIYTYLKNEGVDHLDYVVATHAHEDHVGGLAGALNYASADTALCPVTDYDSKAFRSFVKYLGDTPITVPTAGDRYTFGSSYFDILGPINSSDEPNNTSIVLKLTFGKTSFLFTGDAERDEEQDILSAGYDLSATVLKVGHHGSDTSTTYPFLREIMPQYAVISVGQGNTYGHPTEATLSRLRDADVITYRTDMQGTIICTSDGETVSFSTERNTNVDTLDLTTADGKYGQSVVPSKNEDPSPSPSPAPVTPATSANAGTTYILNTNTYKFHYPSCSSVDQMKESNKREYTGTRDEVILMGYVPCKRCNP
;
A
#
# COMPACT_ATOMS: atom_id res chain seq x y z
N MET A 1 -5.19 -36.74 53.89
CA MET A 1 -4.27 -37.89 53.75
C MET A 1 -3.57 -37.68 52.41
N LYS A 2 -2.35 -37.12 52.35
CA LYS A 2 -1.05 -37.80 52.57
C LYS A 2 -1.04 -39.11 51.77
N GLU A 3 -0.27 -39.26 50.71
CA GLU A 3 1.20 -39.43 50.66
C GLU A 3 1.74 -38.99 49.28
N ARG A 4 2.83 -38.21 49.10
CA ARG A 4 4.27 -38.49 49.36
C ARG A 4 4.73 -39.73 48.56
N VAL A 5 5.66 -39.71 47.60
CA VAL A 5 7.13 -39.43 47.68
C VAL A 5 7.76 -40.25 46.52
N LEU A 6 8.72 -39.81 45.68
CA LEU A 6 10.22 -39.83 45.79
C LEU A 6 10.73 -39.60 44.32
N ALA A 7 11.47 -38.57 43.89
CA ALA A 7 12.87 -38.16 44.10
C ALA A 7 13.98 -39.13 43.58
N LEU A 8 14.76 -38.63 42.59
CA LEU A 8 16.22 -38.81 42.30
C LEU A 8 16.78 -40.25 42.10
N ALA A 9 17.84 -40.56 41.34
CA ALA A 9 18.86 -39.89 40.53
C ALA A 9 19.58 -41.02 39.72
N LEU A 10 20.37 -40.72 38.68
CA LEU A 10 21.84 -40.92 38.67
C LEU A 10 22.42 -40.83 37.24
N SER A 11 23.42 -39.98 37.14
CA SER A 11 24.30 -39.70 36.00
C SER A 11 25.42 -40.74 35.87
N ILE A 12 25.87 -41.06 34.65
CA ILE A 12 27.23 -41.59 34.39
C ILE A 12 27.85 -40.87 33.19
N LEU A 13 29.10 -40.47 33.41
CA LEU A 13 30.04 -39.70 32.61
C LEU A 13 31.01 -40.64 31.88
N LEU A 14 31.45 -40.32 30.66
CA LEU A 14 32.80 -40.69 30.20
C LEU A 14 33.31 -39.78 29.07
N CYS A 15 34.36 -39.02 29.39
CA CYS A 15 35.27 -38.35 28.46
C CYS A 15 36.35 -39.34 27.97
N ILE A 16 36.94 -39.11 26.80
CA ILE A 16 38.41 -39.14 26.57
C ILE A 16 38.73 -38.44 25.23
N SER A 17 39.72 -37.56 25.34
CA SER A 17 40.41 -36.75 24.34
C SER A 17 41.46 -37.53 23.53
N LEU A 18 41.78 -37.05 22.32
CA LEU A 18 43.14 -37.17 21.76
C LEU A 18 43.57 -35.85 21.11
N SER A 19 44.57 -35.22 21.73
CA SER A 19 45.49 -34.26 21.13
C SER A 19 46.85 -34.95 20.97
N ALA A 20 47.51 -34.74 19.84
CA ALA A 20 48.96 -34.90 19.73
C ALA A 20 49.53 -33.87 18.73
N CYS A 21 50.48 -33.10 19.24
CA CYS A 21 51.28 -32.07 18.58
C CYS A 21 52.38 -32.67 17.67
N PHE A 22 52.92 -31.90 16.69
CA PHE A 22 54.28 -31.34 16.73
C PHE A 22 54.67 -30.55 15.44
N SER A 23 55.07 -29.29 15.67
CA SER A 23 56.11 -28.42 15.09
C SER A 23 56.39 -28.23 13.58
N ASP A 24 56.17 -26.97 13.15
CA ASP A 24 57.16 -25.94 12.73
C ASP A 24 58.03 -26.13 11.48
N SER A 25 57.83 -25.25 10.48
CA SER A 25 58.89 -24.43 9.84
C SER A 25 58.29 -23.50 8.77
N GLY A 26 58.71 -22.23 8.81
CA GLY A 26 58.23 -21.18 7.91
C GLY A 26 58.74 -21.26 6.48
N GLY A 27 58.16 -20.43 5.61
CA GLY A 27 58.64 -20.24 4.25
C GLY A 27 57.61 -19.54 3.36
N THR A 28 57.82 -18.25 3.15
CA THR A 28 57.19 -17.40 2.14
C THR A 28 57.30 -18.00 0.73
N ALA A 29 56.18 -18.07 -0.02
CA ALA A 29 56.21 -18.04 -1.48
C ALA A 29 54.83 -17.70 -2.05
N GLN A 30 54.78 -16.55 -2.72
CA GLN A 30 53.71 -16.06 -3.57
C GLN A 30 54.00 -16.49 -5.00
N ALA A 31 53.03 -17.11 -5.71
CA ALA A 31 53.01 -17.28 -7.17
C ALA A 31 51.64 -17.87 -7.62
N PRO A 32 51.27 -17.84 -8.91
CA PRO A 32 50.75 -16.66 -9.61
C PRO A 32 49.44 -16.95 -10.37
N GLU A 33 48.77 -15.89 -10.84
CA GLU A 33 47.71 -15.95 -11.85
C GLU A 33 48.22 -16.47 -13.21
N PRO A 34 47.39 -17.16 -14.00
CA PRO A 34 47.69 -17.39 -15.41
C PRO A 34 46.98 -16.34 -16.29
N THR A 35 47.77 -15.37 -16.77
CA THR A 35 47.53 -14.68 -18.04
C THR A 35 47.70 -15.63 -19.22
N VAL A 36 46.71 -15.70 -20.11
CA VAL A 36 46.89 -16.20 -21.48
C VAL A 36 46.53 -15.09 -22.46
N SER A 37 47.51 -14.77 -23.31
CA SER A 37 47.49 -13.73 -24.33
C SER A 37 47.47 -14.37 -25.72
N SER A 38 47.01 -13.56 -26.68
CA SER A 38 47.17 -13.66 -28.14
C SER A 38 46.17 -14.60 -28.85
N SER A 39 45.58 -14.27 -29.99
CA SER A 39 45.85 -13.22 -30.98
C SER A 39 44.63 -13.05 -31.90
N ILE A 40 44.41 -11.82 -32.36
CA ILE A 40 43.39 -11.41 -33.33
C ILE A 40 43.93 -11.60 -34.75
N PRO A 41 43.10 -12.00 -35.73
CA PRO A 41 43.19 -11.45 -37.07
C PRO A 41 41.90 -10.69 -37.44
N ARG A 42 42.10 -9.45 -37.88
CA ARG A 42 41.11 -8.64 -38.61
C ARG A 42 40.82 -9.29 -39.96
N SER A 43 39.56 -9.41 -40.31
CA SER A 43 39.12 -9.42 -41.71
C SER A 43 37.86 -8.57 -41.86
N SER A 44 37.97 -7.58 -42.73
CA SER A 44 36.93 -6.67 -43.19
C SER A 44 36.19 -7.30 -44.36
N THR A 45 34.85 -7.31 -44.33
CA THR A 45 34.01 -7.32 -45.55
C THR A 45 32.64 -6.67 -45.26
N THR A 46 32.19 -5.94 -46.27
CA THR A 46 31.12 -4.93 -46.39
C THR A 46 29.69 -5.51 -46.27
N PRO A 47 28.64 -4.71 -45.96
CA PRO A 47 27.33 -5.20 -45.49
C PRO A 47 26.30 -5.41 -46.62
N PRO A 48 25.23 -6.19 -46.40
CA PRO A 48 24.03 -6.10 -47.21
C PRO A 48 22.95 -5.24 -46.53
N GLN A 49 22.47 -4.25 -47.29
CA GLN A 49 21.14 -3.66 -47.12
C GLN A 49 20.09 -4.72 -47.46
N GLY A 50 19.10 -4.87 -46.58
CA GLY A 50 17.87 -5.62 -46.83
C GLY A 50 16.73 -4.95 -46.07
N THR A 51 15.87 -4.28 -46.82
CA THR A 51 14.61 -3.69 -46.37
C THR A 51 13.59 -4.79 -46.09
N GLU A 52 13.08 -4.88 -44.86
CA GLU A 52 11.80 -5.56 -44.60
C GLU A 52 10.94 -4.70 -43.66
N ASN A 53 9.77 -4.36 -44.19
CA ASN A 53 8.66 -3.76 -43.46
C ASN A 53 8.23 -4.70 -42.33
N ALA A 54 8.56 -4.36 -41.09
CA ALA A 54 7.89 -4.93 -39.94
C ALA A 54 6.52 -4.28 -39.82
N SER A 55 5.50 -5.03 -40.25
CA SER A 55 4.09 -4.80 -39.96
C SER A 55 3.91 -4.56 -38.47
N ILE A 56 3.29 -3.42 -38.13
CA ILE A 56 2.78 -3.12 -36.80
C ILE A 56 1.80 -4.24 -36.42
N SER A 57 2.24 -5.13 -35.53
CA SER A 57 1.37 -6.13 -34.92
C SER A 57 0.46 -5.40 -33.94
N THR A 58 -0.81 -5.33 -34.30
CA THR A 58 -1.89 -4.88 -33.43
C THR A 58 -1.86 -5.65 -32.12
N SER A 59 -1.93 -4.92 -31.00
CA SER A 59 -2.03 -5.43 -29.64
C SER A 59 -3.08 -6.54 -29.53
N PRO A 60 -2.85 -7.60 -28.74
CA PRO A 60 -3.86 -8.61 -28.51
C PRO A 60 -5.03 -7.97 -27.77
N SER A 61 -6.23 -8.15 -28.30
CA SER A 61 -7.49 -7.87 -27.62
C SER A 61 -7.53 -8.66 -26.32
N VAL A 62 -7.57 -7.96 -25.19
CA VAL A 62 -7.89 -8.53 -23.89
C VAL A 62 -9.28 -9.12 -24.01
N ASP A 63 -9.40 -10.45 -23.90
CA ASP A 63 -10.70 -11.11 -23.79
C ASP A 63 -11.37 -10.56 -22.54
N VAL A 64 -12.38 -9.71 -22.74
CA VAL A 64 -13.20 -9.17 -21.67
C VAL A 64 -13.90 -10.37 -21.04
N VAL A 65 -13.37 -10.85 -19.91
CA VAL A 65 -14.05 -11.84 -19.07
C VAL A 65 -15.40 -11.23 -18.72
N ALA A 66 -16.47 -11.87 -19.20
CA ALA A 66 -17.83 -11.39 -19.00
C ALA A 66 -18.12 -11.20 -17.50
N PRO A 67 -18.92 -10.19 -17.12
CA PRO A 67 -19.30 -9.99 -15.71
C PRO A 67 -19.84 -11.29 -15.13
N VAL A 68 -19.33 -11.70 -13.98
CA VAL A 68 -19.87 -12.83 -13.23
C VAL A 68 -21.28 -12.41 -12.77
N PRO A 69 -22.37 -13.07 -13.24
CA PRO A 69 -23.70 -12.70 -12.80
C PRO A 69 -23.81 -12.95 -11.30
N LEU A 70 -24.18 -11.91 -10.54
CA LEU A 70 -24.41 -12.06 -9.10
C LEU A 70 -25.54 -13.07 -8.87
N LEU A 71 -25.32 -14.02 -7.96
CA LEU A 71 -26.37 -14.93 -7.53
C LEU A 71 -27.33 -14.18 -6.59
N ASP A 72 -28.61 -14.56 -6.61
CA ASP A 72 -29.59 -13.99 -5.67
C ASP A 72 -29.14 -14.26 -4.24
N GLY A 73 -28.92 -13.20 -3.46
CA GLY A 73 -28.45 -13.27 -2.08
C GLY A 73 -26.92 -13.28 -1.90
N SER A 74 -26.15 -13.11 -2.98
CA SER A 74 -24.70 -12.88 -2.86
C SER A 74 -24.39 -11.61 -2.08
N SER A 75 -23.34 -11.67 -1.27
CA SER A 75 -22.84 -10.54 -0.50
C SER A 75 -21.32 -10.58 -0.43
N LEU A 76 -20.72 -9.40 -0.43
CA LEU A 76 -19.29 -9.21 -0.23
C LEU A 76 -19.08 -8.45 1.09
N GLU A 77 -18.23 -8.97 1.97
CA GLU A 77 -17.75 -8.25 3.15
C GLU A 77 -16.25 -7.97 3.04
N VAL A 78 -15.84 -6.78 3.44
CA VAL A 78 -14.43 -6.38 3.58
C VAL A 78 -14.22 -5.88 5.00
N HIS A 79 -13.44 -6.63 5.78
CA HIS A 79 -13.09 -6.32 7.15
C HIS A 79 -11.71 -5.69 7.16
N PHE A 80 -11.63 -4.37 7.33
CA PHE A 80 -10.37 -3.68 7.60
C PHE A 80 -10.04 -3.82 9.09
N ILE A 81 -9.14 -4.77 9.40
CA ILE A 81 -8.85 -5.19 10.77
C ILE A 81 -7.97 -4.14 11.45
N ASP A 82 -8.33 -3.75 12.69
CA ASP A 82 -7.49 -2.85 13.49
C ASP A 82 -6.24 -3.59 14.02
N VAL A 83 -5.19 -3.60 13.20
CA VAL A 83 -3.84 -4.12 13.50
C VAL A 83 -2.87 -3.02 13.93
N GLY A 84 -3.39 -1.84 14.30
CA GLY A 84 -2.57 -0.69 14.64
C GLY A 84 -1.94 -0.02 13.41
N GLN A 85 -0.66 0.36 13.49
CA GLN A 85 0.06 1.03 12.41
C GLN A 85 0.56 -0.01 11.40
N ALA A 86 -0.37 -0.57 10.65
CA ALA A 86 -0.15 -1.66 9.72
C ALA A 86 -1.43 -1.91 8.88
N ASP A 87 -1.36 -2.83 7.93
CA ASP A 87 -2.48 -3.19 7.07
C ASP A 87 -2.88 -4.67 7.24
N SER A 88 -4.18 -4.90 7.37
CA SER A 88 -4.78 -6.22 7.16
C SER A 88 -6.25 -6.07 6.78
N ALA A 89 -6.67 -6.77 5.73
CA ALA A 89 -8.05 -6.81 5.29
C ALA A 89 -8.47 -8.25 4.98
N LEU A 90 -9.54 -8.73 5.63
CA LEU A 90 -10.19 -9.99 5.29
C LEU A 90 -11.39 -9.70 4.38
N ILE A 91 -11.47 -10.42 3.27
CA ILE A 91 -12.54 -10.30 2.28
C ILE A 91 -13.28 -11.62 2.24
N LEU A 92 -14.61 -11.57 2.36
CA LEU A 92 -15.50 -12.72 2.34
C LEU A 92 -16.54 -12.55 1.24
N SER A 93 -16.69 -13.53 0.35
CA SER A 93 -17.72 -13.52 -0.69
C SER A 93 -18.22 -14.93 -0.95
N ASP A 94 -19.52 -15.18 -0.72
CA ASP A 94 -20.18 -16.45 -1.08
C ASP A 94 -19.46 -17.72 -0.58
N GLY A 95 -18.82 -17.66 0.59
CA GLY A 95 -18.06 -18.78 1.18
C GLY A 95 -16.59 -18.87 0.73
N HIS A 96 -16.14 -17.93 -0.11
CA HIS A 96 -14.73 -17.72 -0.45
C HIS A 96 -14.10 -16.68 0.48
N ALA A 97 -12.80 -16.82 0.74
CA ALA A 97 -12.07 -15.92 1.63
C ALA A 97 -10.72 -15.51 1.05
N MET A 98 -10.40 -14.23 1.16
CA MET A 98 -9.10 -13.66 0.77
C MET A 98 -8.57 -12.79 1.91
N LEU A 99 -7.30 -12.95 2.25
CA LEU A 99 -6.62 -12.07 3.21
C LEU A 99 -5.60 -11.21 2.45
N ILE A 100 -5.75 -9.89 2.51
CA ILE A 100 -4.77 -8.92 2.02
C ILE A 100 -4.02 -8.35 3.22
N ASP A 101 -2.73 -8.65 3.28
CA ASP A 101 -1.82 -8.32 4.37
C ASP A 101 -2.25 -8.88 5.74
N GLY A 102 -1.28 -9.06 6.63
CA GLY A 102 -1.46 -9.68 7.95
C GLY A 102 -1.10 -8.76 9.11
N GLY A 103 -0.79 -7.49 8.85
CA GLY A 103 -0.27 -6.58 9.85
C GLY A 103 1.16 -6.91 10.29
N ASN A 104 1.55 -6.43 11.47
CA ASN A 104 2.87 -6.66 12.05
C ASN A 104 3.05 -8.12 12.49
N VAL A 105 4.29 -8.54 12.74
CA VAL A 105 4.61 -9.83 13.37
C VAL A 105 3.89 -9.96 14.71
N ALA A 106 3.78 -8.86 15.46
CA ALA A 106 3.07 -8.81 16.74
C ALA A 106 1.57 -9.11 16.62
N ASP A 107 0.99 -8.95 15.43
CA ASP A 107 -0.44 -9.15 15.17
C ASP A 107 -0.76 -10.61 14.76
N SER A 108 0.24 -11.50 14.69
CA SER A 108 0.04 -12.91 14.31
C SER A 108 -1.06 -13.61 15.12
N ASP A 109 -1.08 -13.43 16.44
CA ASP A 109 -2.10 -14.05 17.31
C ASP A 109 -3.49 -13.40 17.12
N LEU A 110 -3.52 -12.09 16.81
CA LEU A 110 -4.74 -11.36 16.51
C LEU A 110 -5.36 -11.90 15.21
N ILE A 111 -4.59 -11.99 14.13
CA ILE A 111 -5.05 -12.50 12.84
C ILE A 111 -5.46 -13.97 12.94
N TYR A 112 -4.67 -14.81 13.61
CA TYR A 112 -5.04 -16.20 13.90
C TYR A 112 -6.41 -16.28 14.57
N THR A 113 -6.63 -15.47 15.60
CA THR A 113 -7.87 -15.47 16.38
C THR A 113 -9.03 -14.90 15.57
N TYR A 114 -8.78 -13.88 14.75
CA TYR A 114 -9.78 -13.26 13.89
C TYR A 114 -10.31 -14.26 12.87
N LEU A 115 -9.44 -14.89 12.07
CA LEU A 115 -9.83 -15.92 11.11
C LEU A 115 -10.59 -17.07 11.79
N LYS A 116 -10.14 -17.49 12.97
CA LYS A 116 -10.81 -18.54 13.75
C LYS A 116 -12.21 -18.16 14.21
N ASN A 117 -12.43 -16.91 14.60
CA ASN A 117 -13.74 -16.43 15.02
C ASN A 117 -14.70 -16.28 13.84
N GLU A 118 -14.17 -15.89 12.67
CA GLU A 118 -14.93 -15.86 11.41
C GLU A 118 -15.13 -17.26 10.80
N GLY A 119 -14.50 -18.29 11.35
CA GLY A 119 -14.59 -19.67 10.86
C GLY A 119 -13.88 -19.89 9.52
N VAL A 120 -12.89 -19.06 9.21
CA VAL A 120 -12.12 -19.08 7.96
C VAL A 120 -10.83 -19.87 8.15
N ASP A 121 -10.89 -21.18 7.94
CA ASP A 121 -9.73 -22.09 7.98
C ASP A 121 -9.13 -22.37 6.58
N HIS A 122 -9.64 -21.69 5.56
CA HIS A 122 -9.18 -21.77 4.19
C HIS A 122 -9.28 -20.41 3.50
N LEU A 123 -8.22 -20.01 2.80
CA LEU A 123 -8.13 -18.81 1.98
C LEU A 123 -7.92 -19.22 0.52
N ASP A 124 -8.78 -18.75 -0.37
CA ASP A 124 -8.55 -18.84 -1.82
C ASP A 124 -7.26 -18.09 -2.19
N TYR A 125 -7.09 -16.91 -1.60
CA TYR A 125 -5.94 -16.04 -1.81
C TYR A 125 -5.41 -15.49 -0.49
N VAL A 126 -4.09 -15.53 -0.34
CA VAL A 126 -3.36 -14.68 0.61
C VAL A 126 -2.49 -13.72 -0.21
N VAL A 127 -2.65 -12.42 0.03
CA VAL A 127 -1.94 -11.36 -0.71
C VAL A 127 -1.03 -10.65 0.27
N ALA A 128 0.26 -10.63 -0.02
CA ALA A 128 1.23 -9.74 0.60
C ALA A 128 1.49 -8.60 -0.39
N THR A 129 0.93 -7.41 -0.14
CA THR A 129 1.01 -6.29 -1.09
C THR A 129 2.46 -5.94 -1.39
N HIS A 130 3.31 -5.90 -0.37
CA HIS A 130 4.75 -5.81 -0.49
C HIS A 130 5.43 -6.44 0.73
N ALA A 131 6.77 -6.48 0.77
CA ALA A 131 7.53 -7.31 1.70
C ALA A 131 7.81 -6.68 3.08
N HIS A 132 7.28 -5.49 3.38
CA HIS A 132 7.47 -4.84 4.68
C HIS A 132 6.75 -5.58 5.81
N GLU A 133 7.25 -5.38 7.03
CA GLU A 133 6.91 -6.19 8.19
C GLU A 133 5.50 -5.92 8.71
N ASP A 134 5.02 -4.69 8.59
CA ASP A 134 3.66 -4.23 8.88
C ASP A 134 2.62 -4.70 7.83
N HIS A 135 3.05 -5.48 6.84
CA HIS A 135 2.19 -6.10 5.85
C HIS A 135 2.31 -7.63 5.89
N VAL A 136 3.53 -8.17 5.80
CA VAL A 136 3.73 -9.64 5.77
C VAL A 136 3.80 -10.28 7.16
N GLY A 137 3.93 -9.48 8.22
CA GLY A 137 4.30 -9.94 9.55
C GLY A 137 3.33 -10.95 10.15
N GLY A 138 2.05 -10.58 10.22
CA GLY A 138 1.02 -11.44 10.83
C GLY A 138 0.47 -12.53 9.92
N LEU A 139 0.90 -12.58 8.64
CA LEU A 139 0.52 -13.66 7.72
C LEU A 139 1.00 -15.04 8.21
N ALA A 140 2.08 -15.09 8.99
CA ALA A 140 2.50 -16.33 9.66
C ALA A 140 1.45 -16.85 10.64
N GLY A 141 0.75 -15.96 11.35
CA GLY A 141 -0.37 -16.30 12.23
C GLY A 141 -1.57 -16.81 11.46
N ALA A 142 -1.92 -16.11 10.36
CA ALA A 142 -2.98 -16.54 9.45
C ALA A 142 -2.75 -17.96 8.94
N LEU A 143 -1.58 -18.21 8.34
CA LEU A 143 -1.21 -19.49 7.71
C LEU A 143 -0.92 -20.62 8.72
N ASN A 144 -0.78 -20.29 10.00
CA ASN A 144 -0.76 -21.28 11.07
C ASN A 144 -2.16 -21.82 11.41
N TYR A 145 -3.21 -21.06 11.08
CA TYR A 145 -4.61 -21.48 11.26
C TYR A 145 -5.22 -21.99 9.95
N ALA A 146 -5.12 -21.19 8.90
CA ALA A 146 -5.79 -21.38 7.63
C ALA A 146 -4.81 -21.88 6.55
N SER A 147 -5.31 -22.75 5.68
CA SER A 147 -4.62 -23.09 4.43
C SER A 147 -4.81 -22.00 3.38
N ALA A 148 -3.91 -21.91 2.38
CA ALA A 148 -4.05 -20.99 1.26
C ALA A 148 -3.78 -21.68 -0.08
N ASP A 149 -4.69 -21.50 -1.04
CA ASP A 149 -4.56 -22.05 -2.40
C ASP A 149 -3.54 -21.25 -3.23
N THR A 150 -3.63 -19.92 -3.19
CA THR A 150 -2.75 -19.02 -3.93
C THR A 150 -2.15 -17.96 -3.02
N ALA A 151 -0.82 -17.82 -3.07
CA ALA A 151 -0.11 -16.72 -2.43
C ALA A 151 0.36 -15.70 -3.48
N LEU A 152 -0.09 -14.45 -3.37
CA LEU A 152 0.33 -13.35 -4.23
C LEU A 152 1.31 -12.43 -3.49
N CYS A 153 2.46 -12.13 -4.10
CA CYS A 153 3.45 -11.20 -3.55
C CYS A 153 4.32 -10.65 -4.70
N PRO A 154 4.74 -9.37 -4.69
CA PRO A 154 5.55 -8.83 -5.79
C PRO A 154 6.96 -9.43 -5.87
N VAL A 155 7.40 -10.13 -4.81
CA VAL A 155 8.71 -10.76 -4.72
C VAL A 155 8.60 -12.18 -4.16
N THR A 156 9.53 -13.04 -4.55
CA THR A 156 9.62 -14.41 -4.01
C THR A 156 10.66 -14.55 -2.88
N ASP A 157 11.47 -13.51 -2.65
CA ASP A 157 12.49 -13.47 -1.60
C ASP A 157 12.67 -12.03 -1.09
N TYR A 158 12.93 -11.89 0.21
CA TYR A 158 13.21 -10.62 0.87
C TYR A 158 13.97 -10.89 2.18
N ASP A 159 15.04 -10.13 2.44
CA ASP A 159 15.87 -10.35 3.63
C ASP A 159 15.25 -9.77 4.91
N SER A 160 14.16 -10.36 5.35
CA SER A 160 13.55 -10.08 6.64
C SER A 160 13.12 -11.35 7.36
N LYS A 161 13.08 -11.31 8.69
CA LYS A 161 12.56 -12.44 9.49
C LYS A 161 11.07 -12.66 9.25
N ALA A 162 10.32 -11.57 9.07
CA ALA A 162 8.88 -11.60 8.81
C ALA A 162 8.59 -12.33 7.50
N PHE A 163 9.26 -11.95 6.40
CA PHE A 163 9.08 -12.56 5.09
C PHE A 163 9.47 -14.05 5.08
N ARG A 164 10.60 -14.40 5.70
CA ARG A 164 10.99 -15.82 5.85
C ARG A 164 9.98 -16.63 6.67
N SER A 165 9.35 -16.03 7.68
CA SER A 165 8.26 -16.68 8.41
C SER A 165 7.04 -16.87 7.52
N PHE A 166 6.60 -15.85 6.79
CA PHE A 166 5.52 -15.94 5.81
C PHE A 166 5.75 -17.11 4.82
N VAL A 167 6.91 -17.14 4.15
CA VAL A 167 7.27 -18.23 3.22
C VAL A 167 7.29 -19.59 3.91
N LYS A 168 7.81 -19.68 5.14
CA LYS A 168 7.82 -20.94 5.90
C LYS A 168 6.40 -21.47 6.16
N TYR A 169 5.46 -20.59 6.51
CA TYR A 169 4.09 -20.99 6.85
C TYR A 169 3.21 -21.23 5.61
N LEU A 170 3.58 -20.72 4.43
CA LEU A 170 2.98 -21.14 3.17
C LEU A 170 3.20 -22.64 2.88
N GLY A 171 4.24 -23.25 3.45
CA GLY A 171 4.54 -24.65 3.24
C GLY A 171 4.89 -24.93 1.78
N ASP A 172 4.09 -25.77 1.13
CA ASP A 172 4.28 -26.16 -0.26
C ASP A 172 3.60 -25.20 -1.27
N THR A 173 2.79 -24.24 -0.80
CA THR A 173 2.14 -23.26 -1.68
C THR A 173 3.18 -22.24 -2.18
N PRO A 174 3.48 -22.20 -3.49
CA PRO A 174 4.45 -21.26 -4.03
C PRO A 174 3.90 -19.84 -4.05
N ILE A 175 4.79 -18.85 -3.91
CA ILE A 175 4.47 -17.46 -4.19
C ILE A 175 4.33 -17.27 -5.70
N THR A 176 3.21 -16.69 -6.10
CA THR A 176 2.96 -16.19 -7.46
C THR A 176 3.21 -14.68 -7.47
N VAL A 177 4.06 -14.21 -8.38
CA VAL A 177 4.25 -12.79 -8.64
C VAL A 177 3.24 -12.36 -9.71
N PRO A 178 2.21 -11.59 -9.35
CA PRO A 178 1.19 -11.19 -10.32
C PRO A 178 1.72 -10.10 -11.26
N THR A 179 1.11 -9.99 -12.43
CA THR A 179 1.38 -8.93 -13.42
C THR A 179 0.20 -7.97 -13.50
N ALA A 180 0.47 -6.67 -13.67
CA ALA A 180 -0.59 -5.70 -13.95
C ALA A 180 -1.39 -6.11 -15.21
N GLY A 181 -2.72 -6.12 -15.08
CA GLY A 181 -3.67 -6.64 -16.05
C GLY A 181 -4.13 -8.08 -15.78
N ASP A 182 -3.52 -8.81 -14.84
CA ASP A 182 -4.02 -10.13 -14.42
C ASP A 182 -5.38 -9.99 -13.74
N ARG A 183 -6.27 -10.96 -14.00
CA ARG A 183 -7.60 -11.05 -13.39
C ARG A 183 -7.80 -12.40 -12.72
N TYR A 184 -8.35 -12.36 -11.50
CA TYR A 184 -8.64 -13.53 -10.69
C TYR A 184 -10.12 -13.57 -10.30
N THR A 185 -10.71 -14.76 -10.34
CA THR A 185 -12.09 -14.98 -9.87
C THR A 185 -12.11 -15.19 -8.35
N PHE A 186 -13.12 -14.66 -7.68
CA PHE A 186 -13.30 -14.78 -6.24
C PHE A 186 -14.79 -14.82 -5.87
N GLY A 187 -15.37 -16.00 -5.66
CA GLY A 187 -16.83 -16.16 -5.50
C GLY A 187 -17.61 -15.58 -6.70
N SER A 188 -18.65 -14.78 -6.43
CA SER A 188 -19.39 -14.04 -7.47
C SER A 188 -18.72 -12.70 -7.85
N SER A 189 -17.48 -12.48 -7.42
CA SER A 189 -16.68 -11.29 -7.69
C SER A 189 -15.42 -11.63 -8.49
N TYR A 190 -14.66 -10.62 -8.86
CA TYR A 190 -13.31 -10.78 -9.40
C TYR A 190 -12.44 -9.62 -8.96
N PHE A 191 -11.12 -9.80 -8.97
CA PHE A 191 -10.18 -8.69 -8.81
C PHE A 191 -9.16 -8.63 -9.93
N ASP A 192 -8.80 -7.40 -10.28
CA ASP A 192 -7.77 -7.06 -11.25
C ASP A 192 -6.52 -6.57 -10.53
N ILE A 193 -5.35 -7.01 -10.98
CA ILE A 193 -4.06 -6.46 -10.56
C ILE A 193 -3.77 -5.24 -11.42
N LEU A 194 -3.56 -4.09 -10.78
CA LEU A 194 -3.31 -2.80 -11.43
C LEU A 194 -1.86 -2.34 -11.28
N GLY A 195 -1.16 -2.86 -10.28
CA GLY A 195 0.27 -2.62 -10.04
C GLY A 195 0.91 -3.77 -9.25
N PRO A 196 2.24 -3.83 -9.16
CA PRO A 196 3.16 -2.81 -9.66
C PRO A 196 3.29 -2.79 -11.20
N ILE A 197 3.47 -1.61 -11.80
CA ILE A 197 3.70 -1.47 -13.25
C ILE A 197 5.18 -1.67 -13.60
N ASN A 198 6.05 -1.00 -12.85
CA ASN A 198 7.49 -1.01 -13.07
C ASN A 198 8.19 -1.68 -11.88
N SER A 199 9.39 -2.20 -12.11
CA SER A 199 10.24 -2.65 -11.00
C SER A 199 10.76 -1.45 -10.21
N SER A 200 10.81 -1.56 -8.89
CA SER A 200 11.30 -0.53 -7.98
C SER A 200 12.25 -1.13 -6.94
N ASP A 201 13.27 -0.37 -6.53
CA ASP A 201 14.12 -0.68 -5.38
C ASP A 201 13.51 -0.22 -4.05
N GLU A 202 12.49 0.66 -4.10
CA GLU A 202 11.66 1.06 -2.97
C GLU A 202 10.50 0.06 -2.82
N PRO A 203 10.46 -0.78 -1.77
CA PRO A 203 9.46 -1.83 -1.63
C PRO A 203 8.02 -1.31 -1.60
N ASN A 204 7.78 -0.10 -1.10
CA ASN A 204 6.45 0.51 -1.12
C ASN A 204 5.91 0.66 -2.55
N ASN A 205 6.77 1.08 -3.49
CA ASN A 205 6.47 1.15 -4.92
C ASN A 205 6.58 -0.20 -5.65
N THR A 206 6.57 -1.31 -4.90
CA THR A 206 6.29 -2.64 -5.44
C THR A 206 4.94 -3.18 -4.99
N SER A 207 4.15 -2.36 -4.28
CA SER A 207 2.84 -2.76 -3.75
C SER A 207 1.95 -3.31 -4.85
N ILE A 208 1.41 -4.51 -4.61
CA ILE A 208 0.29 -5.03 -5.39
C ILE A 208 -0.89 -4.09 -5.16
N VAL A 209 -1.25 -3.34 -6.21
CA VAL A 209 -2.47 -2.55 -6.25
C VAL A 209 -3.53 -3.42 -6.92
N LEU A 210 -4.65 -3.68 -6.24
CA LEU A 210 -5.71 -4.52 -6.77
C LEU A 210 -7.09 -3.87 -6.64
N LYS A 211 -7.91 -4.05 -7.67
CA LYS A 211 -9.31 -3.59 -7.72
C LYS A 211 -10.24 -4.78 -7.69
N LEU A 212 -10.96 -4.94 -6.58
CA LEU A 212 -12.00 -5.94 -6.40
C LEU A 212 -13.34 -5.38 -6.89
N THR A 213 -14.04 -6.11 -7.77
CA THR A 213 -15.32 -5.71 -8.34
C THR A 213 -16.42 -6.72 -7.99
N PHE A 214 -17.52 -6.23 -7.42
CA PHE A 214 -18.68 -7.01 -7.05
C PHE A 214 -19.97 -6.27 -7.44
N GLY A 215 -20.65 -6.79 -8.46
CA GLY A 215 -21.78 -6.08 -9.09
C GLY A 215 -21.36 -4.73 -9.64
N LYS A 216 -21.99 -3.66 -9.14
CA LYS A 216 -21.69 -2.25 -9.44
C LYS A 216 -20.80 -1.58 -8.40
N THR A 217 -20.43 -2.30 -7.35
CA THR A 217 -19.53 -1.80 -6.31
C THR A 217 -18.11 -2.28 -6.54
N SER A 218 -17.12 -1.51 -6.09
CA SER A 218 -15.72 -1.86 -6.22
C SER A 218 -14.86 -1.29 -5.09
N PHE A 219 -13.77 -2.00 -4.80
CA PHE A 219 -12.82 -1.68 -3.73
C PHE A 219 -11.42 -1.62 -4.33
N LEU A 220 -10.70 -0.53 -4.10
CA LEU A 220 -9.31 -0.39 -4.54
C LEU A 220 -8.38 -0.49 -3.32
N PHE A 221 -7.52 -1.50 -3.33
CA PHE A 221 -6.48 -1.71 -2.32
C PHE A 221 -5.14 -1.34 -2.92
N THR A 222 -4.43 -0.41 -2.28
CA THR A 222 -3.21 0.18 -2.86
C THR A 222 -1.93 -0.23 -2.13
N GLY A 223 -2.05 -1.00 -1.04
CA GLY A 223 -0.94 -1.19 -0.09
C GLY A 223 -0.31 0.16 0.24
N ASP A 224 1.01 0.23 0.07
CA ASP A 224 1.81 1.41 0.36
C ASP A 224 2.33 2.09 -0.91
N ALA A 225 1.70 1.87 -2.06
CA ALA A 225 2.06 2.53 -3.32
C ALA A 225 2.21 4.05 -3.09
N GLU A 226 3.39 4.59 -3.42
CA GLU A 226 3.69 6.01 -3.31
C GLU A 226 3.57 6.69 -4.68
N ARG A 227 3.86 7.98 -4.74
CA ARG A 227 3.66 8.82 -5.95
C ARG A 227 4.19 8.21 -7.23
N ASP A 228 5.31 7.51 -7.18
CA ASP A 228 5.94 6.94 -8.37
C ASP A 228 5.10 5.78 -8.93
N GLU A 229 4.70 4.83 -8.09
CA GLU A 229 3.81 3.73 -8.50
C GLU A 229 2.41 4.24 -8.86
N GLU A 230 1.85 5.19 -8.10
CA GLU A 230 0.58 5.84 -8.46
C GLU A 230 0.63 6.48 -9.86
N GLN A 231 1.74 7.15 -10.19
CA GLN A 231 1.93 7.79 -11.48
C GLN A 231 2.10 6.76 -12.60
N ASP A 232 2.77 5.63 -12.32
CA ASP A 232 2.92 4.56 -13.29
C ASP A 232 1.58 3.90 -13.60
N ILE A 233 0.75 3.64 -12.58
CA ILE A 233 -0.62 3.10 -12.73
C ILE A 233 -1.49 4.06 -13.54
N LEU A 234 -1.45 5.35 -13.25
CA LEU A 234 -2.16 6.38 -14.02
C LEU A 234 -1.72 6.39 -15.49
N SER A 235 -0.43 6.21 -15.73
CA SER A 235 0.15 6.21 -17.09
C SER A 235 -0.22 4.96 -17.88
N ALA A 236 -0.45 3.83 -17.19
CA ALA A 236 -0.92 2.59 -17.79
C ALA A 236 -2.37 2.67 -18.29
N GLY A 237 -3.18 3.60 -17.75
CA GLY A 237 -4.52 3.89 -18.25
C GLY A 237 -5.59 2.86 -17.87
N TYR A 238 -5.40 2.14 -16.76
CA TYR A 238 -6.42 1.25 -16.20
C TYR A 238 -7.61 2.06 -15.64
N ASP A 239 -8.79 1.43 -15.59
CA ASP A 239 -9.96 2.01 -14.91
C ASP A 239 -9.79 1.92 -13.39
N LEU A 240 -9.47 3.06 -12.76
CA LEU A 240 -9.27 3.16 -11.32
C LEU A 240 -10.53 3.47 -10.53
N SER A 241 -11.67 3.66 -11.20
CA SER A 241 -12.91 4.04 -10.52
C SER A 241 -13.29 3.01 -9.44
N ALA A 242 -13.48 3.47 -8.21
CA ALA A 242 -13.76 2.60 -7.07
C ALA A 242 -14.85 3.18 -6.18
N THR A 243 -15.71 2.34 -5.60
CA THR A 243 -16.66 2.77 -4.57
C THR A 243 -15.95 3.09 -3.26
N VAL A 244 -15.02 2.22 -2.86
CA VAL A 244 -14.23 2.32 -1.63
C VAL A 244 -12.74 2.31 -1.96
N LEU A 245 -11.99 3.28 -1.41
CA LEU A 245 -10.54 3.34 -1.47
C LEU A 245 -9.94 2.93 -0.12
N LYS A 246 -9.09 1.91 -0.10
CA LYS A 246 -8.12 1.74 0.99
C LYS A 246 -6.99 2.74 0.76
N VAL A 247 -6.91 3.73 1.62
CA VAL A 247 -5.93 4.83 1.51
C VAL A 247 -4.52 4.26 1.64
N GLY A 248 -3.65 4.67 0.72
CA GLY A 248 -2.30 4.16 0.62
C GLY A 248 -1.40 4.60 1.77
N HIS A 249 -0.48 3.71 2.16
CA HIS A 249 0.60 4.01 3.10
C HIS A 249 0.11 4.64 4.40
N HIS A 250 -0.99 4.09 4.92
CA HIS A 250 -1.65 4.52 6.15
C HIS A 250 -2.05 6.00 6.21
N GLY A 251 -2.14 6.68 5.07
CA GLY A 251 -2.38 8.13 4.99
C GLY A 251 -1.13 9.01 5.03
N SER A 252 0.04 8.46 4.67
CA SER A 252 1.27 9.22 4.40
C SER A 252 1.04 10.34 3.38
N ASP A 253 1.85 11.42 3.45
CA ASP A 253 1.81 12.48 2.44
C ASP A 253 2.41 12.06 1.08
N THR A 254 3.12 10.92 1.04
CA THR A 254 3.75 10.29 -0.14
C THR A 254 2.78 9.50 -1.01
N SER A 255 1.58 9.20 -0.51
CA SER A 255 0.55 8.44 -1.23
C SER A 255 -0.76 9.22 -1.28
N THR A 256 -1.75 8.65 -1.97
CA THR A 256 -3.05 9.25 -2.27
C THR A 256 -2.89 10.65 -2.83
N THR A 257 -2.17 10.78 -3.93
CA THR A 257 -1.97 12.07 -4.60
C THR A 257 -3.28 12.59 -5.21
N TYR A 258 -3.40 13.91 -5.42
CA TYR A 258 -4.59 14.48 -6.07
C TYR A 258 -4.88 13.88 -7.46
N PRO A 259 -3.88 13.68 -8.36
CA PRO A 259 -4.15 13.05 -9.65
C PRO A 259 -4.73 11.64 -9.50
N PHE A 260 -4.16 10.85 -8.59
CA PHE A 260 -4.60 9.48 -8.34
C PHE A 260 -6.01 9.43 -7.73
N LEU A 261 -6.25 10.21 -6.67
CA LEU A 261 -7.57 10.30 -6.02
C LEU A 261 -8.66 10.79 -6.99
N ARG A 262 -8.32 11.71 -7.90
CA ARG A 262 -9.25 12.22 -8.91
C ARG A 262 -9.61 11.19 -9.98
N GLU A 263 -8.72 10.26 -10.30
CA GLU A 263 -9.03 9.18 -11.24
C GLU A 263 -9.91 8.10 -10.58
N ILE A 264 -9.72 7.87 -9.27
CA ILE A 264 -10.50 6.90 -8.49
C ILE A 264 -11.92 7.39 -8.22
N MET A 265 -12.07 8.67 -7.87
CA MET A 265 -13.34 9.30 -7.42
C MET A 265 -14.13 8.44 -6.42
N PRO A 266 -13.53 8.05 -5.28
CA PRO A 266 -14.19 7.16 -4.34
C PRO A 266 -15.31 7.87 -3.58
N GLN A 267 -16.38 7.14 -3.25
CA GLN A 267 -17.39 7.62 -2.32
C GLN A 267 -16.90 7.51 -0.86
N TYR A 268 -16.16 6.45 -0.57
CA TYR A 268 -15.67 6.12 0.75
C TYR A 268 -14.16 5.89 0.75
N ALA A 269 -13.49 6.25 1.84
CA ALA A 269 -12.09 5.93 2.08
C ALA A 269 -11.92 5.26 3.43
N VAL A 270 -11.08 4.23 3.51
CA VAL A 270 -10.67 3.59 4.77
C VAL A 270 -9.18 3.79 4.95
N ILE A 271 -8.77 4.32 6.10
CA ILE A 271 -7.36 4.44 6.50
C ILE A 271 -7.09 3.41 7.59
N SER A 272 -6.32 2.37 7.27
CA SER A 272 -5.74 1.50 8.30
C SER A 272 -4.50 2.20 8.85
N VAL A 273 -4.58 2.59 10.11
CA VAL A 273 -3.59 3.41 10.79
C VAL A 273 -3.67 3.18 12.30
N GLY A 274 -2.54 3.33 12.99
CA GLY A 274 -2.45 3.06 14.42
C GLY A 274 -2.63 4.29 15.28
N GLN A 275 -3.36 4.14 16.39
CA GLN A 275 -3.50 5.22 17.37
C GLN A 275 -2.14 5.59 17.96
N GLY A 276 -1.78 6.88 17.92
CA GLY A 276 -0.53 7.38 18.49
C GLY A 276 0.73 6.88 17.79
N ASN A 277 0.62 6.48 16.52
CA ASN A 277 1.79 6.10 15.72
C ASN A 277 2.79 7.26 15.65
N THR A 278 4.08 6.92 15.53
CA THR A 278 5.17 7.91 15.52
C THR A 278 5.47 8.52 14.15
N TYR A 279 4.82 8.03 13.09
CA TYR A 279 4.98 8.55 11.73
C TYR A 279 4.21 9.85 11.51
N GLY A 280 3.23 10.14 12.38
CA GLY A 280 2.32 11.26 12.22
C GLY A 280 1.26 10.99 11.14
N HIS A 281 0.94 9.70 10.93
CA HIS A 281 -0.11 9.27 10.02
C HIS A 281 -1.47 9.24 10.72
N PRO A 282 -2.58 9.45 10.00
CA PRO A 282 -2.61 10.02 8.66
C PRO A 282 -2.16 11.49 8.71
N THR A 283 -1.52 11.96 7.65
CA THR A 283 -1.04 13.33 7.57
C THR A 283 -2.19 14.31 7.25
N GLU A 284 -2.08 15.57 7.69
CA GLU A 284 -3.03 16.63 7.30
C GLU A 284 -3.14 16.80 5.78
N ALA A 285 -2.04 16.55 5.05
CA ALA A 285 -2.03 16.65 3.60
C ALA A 285 -3.00 15.63 2.98
N THR A 286 -2.97 14.39 3.44
CA THR A 286 -3.84 13.33 2.94
C THR A 286 -5.28 13.52 3.37
N LEU A 287 -5.52 13.89 4.64
CA LEU A 287 -6.87 14.21 5.11
C LEU A 287 -7.48 15.40 4.38
N SER A 288 -6.69 16.42 4.04
CA SER A 288 -7.18 17.56 3.26
C SER A 288 -7.57 17.14 1.84
N ARG A 289 -6.80 16.27 1.18
CA ARG A 289 -7.16 15.72 -0.15
C ARG A 289 -8.49 14.97 -0.12
N LEU A 290 -8.70 14.12 0.90
CA LEU A 290 -9.95 13.39 1.08
C LEU A 290 -11.13 14.34 1.36
N ARG A 291 -10.91 15.38 2.17
CA ARG A 291 -11.90 16.44 2.44
C ARG A 291 -12.28 17.21 1.18
N ASP A 292 -11.29 17.61 0.37
CA ASP A 292 -11.50 18.36 -0.86
C ASP A 292 -12.27 17.54 -1.92
N ALA A 293 -12.11 16.22 -1.89
CA ALA A 293 -12.80 15.27 -2.75
C ALA A 293 -14.18 14.84 -2.19
N ASP A 294 -14.62 15.41 -1.06
CA ASP A 294 -15.89 15.10 -0.38
C ASP A 294 -16.07 13.60 -0.06
N VAL A 295 -14.96 12.94 0.29
CA VAL A 295 -14.92 11.50 0.57
C VAL A 295 -15.28 11.21 2.01
N ILE A 296 -16.25 10.33 2.24
CA ILE A 296 -16.59 9.85 3.58
C ILE A 296 -15.47 8.94 4.07
N THR A 297 -14.76 9.37 5.10
CA THR A 297 -13.53 8.71 5.57
C THR A 297 -13.78 7.90 6.84
N TYR A 298 -13.22 6.70 6.91
CA TYR A 298 -13.17 5.84 8.08
C TYR A 298 -11.72 5.57 8.49
N ARG A 299 -11.46 5.41 9.80
CA ARG A 299 -10.09 5.17 10.31
C ARG A 299 -10.06 4.13 11.43
N THR A 300 -9.15 3.17 11.33
CA THR A 300 -9.05 2.09 12.33
C THR A 300 -8.60 2.60 13.71
N ASP A 301 -7.68 3.56 13.77
CA ASP A 301 -7.23 4.13 15.05
C ASP A 301 -8.40 4.73 15.87
N MET A 302 -9.34 5.37 15.19
CA MET A 302 -10.49 6.01 15.84
C MET A 302 -11.67 5.06 15.98
N GLN A 303 -11.92 4.19 15.00
CA GLN A 303 -13.16 3.41 14.87
C GLN A 303 -12.99 1.89 15.08
N GLY A 304 -11.78 1.43 15.34
CA GLY A 304 -11.44 0.01 15.47
C GLY A 304 -11.60 -0.72 14.14
N THR A 305 -11.93 -2.01 14.18
CA THR A 305 -12.19 -2.77 12.96
C THR A 305 -13.39 -2.19 12.20
N ILE A 306 -13.23 -2.00 10.89
CA ILE A 306 -14.27 -1.45 10.00
C ILE A 306 -14.71 -2.54 9.03
N ILE A 307 -15.99 -2.86 9.05
CA ILE A 307 -16.61 -3.87 8.18
C ILE A 307 -17.45 -3.14 7.14
N CYS A 308 -17.12 -3.36 5.86
CA CYS A 308 -17.88 -2.89 4.72
C CYS A 308 -18.68 -4.06 4.16
N THR A 309 -19.99 -3.91 4.00
CA THR A 309 -20.85 -4.93 3.39
C THR A 309 -21.44 -4.38 2.09
N SER A 310 -21.21 -5.08 0.99
CA SER A 310 -21.79 -4.80 -0.32
C SER A 310 -22.83 -5.84 -0.71
N ASP A 311 -23.97 -5.37 -1.22
CA ASP A 311 -25.01 -6.17 -1.87
C ASP A 311 -24.88 -6.18 -3.40
N GLY A 312 -23.79 -5.60 -3.94
CA GLY A 312 -23.54 -5.49 -5.37
C GLY A 312 -24.13 -4.24 -6.00
N GLU A 313 -24.88 -3.43 -5.27
CA GLU A 313 -25.41 -2.14 -5.73
C GLU A 313 -24.97 -1.00 -4.80
N THR A 314 -24.91 -1.25 -3.50
CA THR A 314 -24.57 -0.29 -2.45
C THR A 314 -23.58 -0.87 -1.45
N VAL A 315 -22.85 -0.01 -0.75
CA VAL A 315 -21.94 -0.38 0.33
C VAL A 315 -22.43 0.24 1.64
N SER A 316 -22.48 -0.56 2.70
CA SER A 316 -22.79 -0.14 4.07
C SER A 316 -21.62 -0.43 5.01
N PHE A 317 -21.56 0.27 6.15
CA PHE A 317 -20.42 0.21 7.07
C PHE A 317 -20.86 -0.09 8.51
N SER A 318 -20.08 -0.91 9.19
CA SER A 318 -20.09 -1.14 10.62
C SER A 318 -18.71 -0.83 11.18
N THR A 319 -18.65 -0.23 12.36
CA THR A 319 -17.40 0.14 13.04
C THR A 319 -17.42 -0.43 14.45
N GLU A 320 -16.30 -1.00 14.90
CA GLU A 320 -16.16 -1.56 16.24
C GLU A 320 -16.39 -0.51 17.35
N ARG A 321 -15.96 0.73 17.13
CA ARG A 321 -16.11 1.84 18.07
C ARG A 321 -16.34 3.18 17.36
N ASN A 322 -16.80 4.18 18.12
CA ASN A 322 -16.83 5.59 17.72
C ASN A 322 -17.47 5.88 16.34
N THR A 323 -18.60 5.25 16.01
CA THR A 323 -19.24 5.29 14.68
C THR A 323 -19.42 6.69 14.08
N ASN A 324 -19.73 7.70 14.91
CA ASN A 324 -20.04 9.06 14.46
C ASN A 324 -18.90 10.07 14.69
N VAL A 325 -17.66 9.59 14.83
CA VAL A 325 -16.51 10.48 15.04
C VAL A 325 -16.13 11.20 13.74
N ASP A 326 -15.69 12.45 13.85
CA ASP A 326 -15.13 13.19 12.71
C ASP A 326 -13.70 12.71 12.44
N THR A 327 -13.55 11.88 11.41
CA THR A 327 -12.30 11.22 11.03
C THR A 327 -11.34 12.13 10.26
N LEU A 328 -11.81 13.29 9.79
CA LEU A 328 -11.03 14.27 9.03
C LEU A 328 -10.48 15.42 9.91
N ASP A 329 -10.80 15.43 11.20
CA ASP A 329 -10.28 16.39 12.18
C ASP A 329 -9.16 15.75 13.03
N LEU A 330 -7.89 16.16 12.79
CA LEU A 330 -6.76 15.66 13.58
C LEU A 330 -6.78 16.08 15.04
N THR A 331 -7.52 17.13 15.43
CA THR A 331 -7.56 17.56 16.83
C THR A 331 -8.24 16.53 17.74
N THR A 332 -8.98 15.59 17.14
CA THR A 332 -9.66 14.49 17.84
C THR A 332 -8.75 13.27 18.09
N ALA A 333 -7.58 13.19 17.44
CA ALA A 333 -6.67 12.05 17.54
C ALA A 333 -5.82 12.03 18.84
N ASP A 334 -5.69 13.17 19.54
CA ASP A 334 -4.84 13.35 20.74
C ASP A 334 -5.43 12.78 22.05
N GLY A 335 -6.41 11.87 21.98
CA GLY A 335 -6.88 11.11 23.15
C GLY A 335 -7.70 11.91 24.18
N LYS A 336 -8.23 13.09 23.83
CA LYS A 336 -9.24 13.79 24.64
C LYS A 336 -10.66 13.47 24.16
N TYR A 337 -11.10 12.24 24.39
CA TYR A 337 -12.51 11.89 24.25
C TYR A 337 -13.30 12.45 25.44
N GLY A 338 -14.10 13.49 25.21
CA GLY A 338 -14.89 14.13 26.26
C GLY A 338 -16.04 14.99 25.72
N GLN A 339 -17.23 14.38 25.69
CA GLN A 339 -18.58 14.97 25.62
C GLN A 339 -19.05 15.64 24.32
N SER A 340 -19.88 14.85 23.62
CA SER A 340 -21.06 15.22 22.83
C SER A 340 -21.54 16.67 22.93
N VAL A 341 -21.78 17.28 21.76
CA VAL A 341 -23.01 18.04 21.54
C VAL A 341 -23.56 17.73 20.15
N VAL A 342 -24.57 16.87 20.10
CA VAL A 342 -25.69 17.07 19.19
C VAL A 342 -26.95 17.19 20.04
N PRO A 343 -27.82 18.17 19.75
CA PRO A 343 -29.22 17.82 19.67
C PRO A 343 -29.81 18.24 18.32
N SER A 344 -30.46 17.24 17.70
CA SER A 344 -31.41 17.40 16.61
C SER A 344 -32.63 18.20 17.09
N LYS A 345 -33.11 19.15 16.29
CA LYS A 345 -34.53 19.54 16.26
C LYS A 345 -34.92 19.99 14.85
N ASN A 346 -35.91 19.28 14.30
CA ASN A 346 -36.79 19.71 13.23
C ASN A 346 -37.57 20.97 13.66
N GLU A 347 -37.49 22.05 12.90
CA GLU A 347 -38.61 22.94 12.54
C GLU A 347 -38.34 23.55 11.15
N ASP A 348 -39.35 23.51 10.28
CA ASP A 348 -39.37 23.93 8.86
C ASP A 348 -39.59 25.48 8.72
N PRO A 349 -39.60 26.12 7.52
CA PRO A 349 -38.64 27.17 7.22
C PRO A 349 -39.31 28.53 6.94
N SER A 350 -38.55 29.62 7.04
CA SER A 350 -38.86 30.85 6.29
C SER A 350 -37.66 31.81 6.23
N PRO A 351 -37.60 32.67 5.20
CA PRO A 351 -36.39 32.79 4.38
C PRO A 351 -35.53 33.98 4.77
N SER A 352 -34.25 33.88 4.50
CA SER A 352 -33.32 35.01 4.48
C SER A 352 -32.35 34.87 3.31
N PRO A 353 -31.77 35.99 2.86
CA PRO A 353 -31.91 36.42 1.48
C PRO A 353 -30.84 35.84 0.55
N SER A 354 -31.21 35.80 -0.73
CA SER A 354 -30.34 35.48 -1.85
C SER A 354 -28.99 36.22 -1.77
N PRO A 355 -27.85 35.54 -1.99
CA PRO A 355 -26.61 36.24 -2.23
C PRO A 355 -26.69 36.96 -3.58
N ALA A 356 -26.15 38.17 -3.63
CA ALA A 356 -26.01 38.97 -4.83
C ALA A 356 -25.06 38.29 -5.84
N PRO A 357 -25.18 38.58 -7.15
CA PRO A 357 -24.36 37.94 -8.16
C PRO A 357 -22.92 38.44 -8.07
N VAL A 358 -21.97 37.53 -7.89
CA VAL A 358 -20.54 37.85 -7.99
C VAL A 358 -20.17 37.84 -9.48
N THR A 359 -20.05 39.03 -10.06
CA THR A 359 -19.35 39.20 -11.35
C THR A 359 -17.85 38.94 -11.17
N PRO A 360 -17.15 38.38 -12.18
CA PRO A 360 -15.73 38.07 -12.06
C PRO A 360 -14.93 39.37 -12.09
N ALA A 361 -14.23 39.68 -11.00
CA ALA A 361 -13.23 40.72 -10.98
C ALA A 361 -11.95 40.18 -11.61
N THR A 362 -11.70 40.56 -12.86
CA THR A 362 -10.38 40.48 -13.48
C THR A 362 -9.48 41.51 -12.79
N SER A 363 -8.69 41.08 -11.81
CA SER A 363 -7.56 41.87 -11.32
C SER A 363 -6.27 41.14 -11.67
N ALA A 364 -5.45 41.76 -12.52
CA ALA A 364 -4.07 41.37 -12.77
C ALA A 364 -3.29 41.45 -11.45
N ASN A 365 -3.21 40.35 -10.72
CA ASN A 365 -2.27 40.21 -9.61
C ASN A 365 -0.90 39.91 -10.21
N ALA A 366 0.07 40.78 -9.93
CA ALA A 366 1.46 40.49 -10.19
C ALA A 366 1.81 39.18 -9.46
N GLY A 367 2.12 38.13 -10.22
CA GLY A 367 2.46 36.83 -9.65
C GLY A 367 3.66 36.93 -8.71
N THR A 368 3.68 36.07 -7.70
CA THR A 368 4.83 35.89 -6.83
C THR A 368 5.85 35.04 -7.56
N THR A 369 7.12 35.45 -7.55
CA THR A 369 8.21 34.64 -8.09
C THR A 369 8.62 33.57 -7.09
N TYR A 370 8.65 32.31 -7.53
CA TYR A 370 9.08 31.13 -6.82
C TYR A 370 10.25 30.45 -7.52
N ILE A 371 11.08 29.76 -6.75
CA ILE A 371 12.11 28.84 -7.24
C ILE A 371 11.62 27.41 -7.04
N LEU A 372 11.40 26.71 -8.14
CA LEU A 372 10.98 25.31 -8.21
C LEU A 372 12.23 24.42 -8.22
N ASN A 373 12.28 23.43 -7.33
CA ASN A 373 13.29 22.38 -7.33
C ASN A 373 12.76 21.18 -8.11
N THR A 374 13.22 20.99 -9.35
CA THR A 374 12.71 19.94 -10.27
C THR A 374 13.09 18.52 -9.86
N ASN A 375 13.95 18.35 -8.85
CA ASN A 375 14.34 17.03 -8.34
C ASN A 375 13.55 16.63 -7.08
N THR A 376 13.25 17.60 -6.21
CA THR A 376 12.53 17.33 -4.94
C THR A 376 11.07 17.73 -5.00
N TYR A 377 10.64 18.33 -6.11
CA TYR A 377 9.32 18.92 -6.31
C TYR A 377 8.91 19.85 -5.17
N LYS A 378 9.86 20.62 -4.64
CA LYS A 378 9.60 21.67 -3.65
C LYS A 378 9.71 23.04 -4.29
N PHE A 379 8.85 23.98 -3.91
CA PHE A 379 8.98 25.37 -4.32
C PHE A 379 9.30 26.29 -3.14
N HIS A 380 10.01 27.37 -3.44
CA HIS A 380 10.68 28.23 -2.47
C HIS A 380 10.48 29.70 -2.83
N TYR A 381 10.48 30.60 -1.84
CA TYR A 381 10.82 32.00 -2.14
C TYR A 381 12.28 32.07 -2.61
N PRO A 382 12.64 33.00 -3.54
CA PRO A 382 14.01 33.19 -3.98
C PRO A 382 15.02 33.44 -2.86
N SER A 383 14.56 34.01 -1.73
CA SER A 383 15.36 34.29 -0.54
C SER A 383 15.53 33.11 0.43
N CYS A 384 14.96 31.92 0.14
CA CYS A 384 15.06 30.77 1.02
C CYS A 384 16.49 30.22 1.04
N SER A 385 17.08 30.01 2.22
CA SER A 385 18.44 29.45 2.36
C SER A 385 18.63 28.06 1.76
N SER A 386 17.54 27.32 1.51
CA SER A 386 17.61 26.05 0.79
C SER A 386 17.91 26.23 -0.69
N VAL A 387 17.60 27.40 -1.29
CA VAL A 387 17.88 27.73 -2.70
C VAL A 387 19.39 27.81 -2.95
N ASP A 388 20.15 28.34 -1.99
CA ASP A 388 21.61 28.44 -2.09
C ASP A 388 22.31 27.08 -2.18
N GLN A 389 21.66 26.04 -1.65
CA GLN A 389 22.17 24.66 -1.62
C GLN A 389 21.69 23.82 -2.82
N MET A 390 20.82 24.36 -3.67
CA MET A 390 20.33 23.61 -4.85
C MET A 390 21.35 23.65 -5.98
N LYS A 391 21.52 22.51 -6.66
CA LYS A 391 22.21 22.47 -7.95
C LYS A 391 21.46 23.35 -8.95
N GLU A 392 22.20 24.14 -9.72
CA GLU A 392 21.61 25.06 -10.70
C GLU A 392 20.76 24.33 -11.76
N SER A 393 21.16 23.11 -12.12
CA SER A 393 20.40 22.22 -13.04
C SER A 393 19.00 21.86 -12.52
N ASN A 394 18.75 22.00 -11.22
CA ASN A 394 17.49 21.62 -10.58
C ASN A 394 16.64 22.84 -10.22
N LYS A 395 17.09 24.07 -10.50
CA LYS A 395 16.34 25.31 -10.22
C LYS A 395 15.56 25.73 -11.46
N ARG A 396 14.28 26.02 -11.29
CA ARG A 396 13.46 26.68 -12.30
C ARG A 396 12.67 27.82 -11.68
N GLU A 397 12.76 29.01 -12.25
CA GLU A 397 11.98 30.16 -11.79
C GLU A 397 10.56 30.10 -12.36
N TYR A 398 9.56 30.42 -11.54
CA TYR A 398 8.16 30.51 -11.94
C TYR A 398 7.51 31.71 -11.27
N THR A 399 6.80 32.55 -12.03
CA THR A 399 6.05 33.69 -11.49
C THR A 399 4.57 33.46 -11.71
N GLY A 400 3.83 33.34 -10.60
CA GLY A 400 2.40 33.03 -10.62
C GLY A 400 1.83 33.01 -9.20
N THR A 401 0.72 32.32 -9.01
CA THR A 401 0.09 32.12 -7.70
C THR A 401 0.64 30.87 -7.01
N ARG A 402 0.53 30.82 -5.68
CA ARG A 402 0.88 29.63 -4.89
C ARG A 402 0.12 28.40 -5.37
N ASP A 403 -1.17 28.56 -5.65
CA ASP A 403 -2.05 27.46 -6.06
C ASP A 403 -1.66 26.89 -7.42
N GLU A 404 -1.27 27.74 -8.38
CA GLU A 404 -0.75 27.26 -9.68
C GLU A 404 0.51 26.40 -9.50
N VAL A 405 1.40 26.78 -8.58
CA VAL A 405 2.61 25.99 -8.29
C VAL A 405 2.28 24.65 -7.64
N ILE A 406 1.29 24.62 -6.76
CA ILE A 406 0.78 23.38 -6.14
C ILE A 406 0.11 22.49 -7.20
N LEU A 407 -0.69 23.07 -8.10
CA LEU A 407 -1.32 22.35 -9.21
C LEU A 407 -0.30 21.77 -10.21
N MET A 408 0.90 22.37 -10.32
CA MET A 408 2.01 21.81 -11.09
C MET A 408 2.73 20.64 -10.37
N GLY A 409 2.25 20.21 -9.21
CA GLY A 409 2.81 19.08 -8.44
C GLY A 409 3.93 19.46 -7.48
N TYR A 410 4.15 20.74 -7.20
CA TYR A 410 5.19 21.19 -6.27
C TYR A 410 4.66 21.44 -4.86
N VAL A 411 5.41 21.02 -3.84
CA VAL A 411 5.09 21.16 -2.43
C VAL A 411 5.81 22.38 -1.83
N PRO A 412 5.16 23.22 -0.99
CA PRO A 412 5.81 24.38 -0.40
C PRO A 412 6.96 23.96 0.51
N CYS A 413 8.10 24.63 0.40
CA CYS A 413 9.22 24.40 1.28
C CYS A 413 8.85 24.74 2.74
N LYS A 414 8.87 23.74 3.63
CA LYS A 414 8.59 23.91 5.07
C LYS A 414 9.43 25.01 5.76
N ARG A 415 10.60 25.35 5.23
CA ARG A 415 11.50 26.37 5.80
C ARG A 415 11.09 27.81 5.48
N CYS A 416 10.69 28.10 4.24
CA CYS A 416 10.29 29.47 3.86
C CYS A 416 8.77 29.65 3.77
N ASN A 417 8.00 28.56 3.84
CA ASN A 417 6.54 28.49 3.75
C ASN A 417 5.92 29.44 2.71
N PRO A 418 6.33 29.30 1.43
CA PRO A 418 6.13 30.31 0.39
C PRO A 418 4.73 30.40 -0.20
#